data_AF-A0A239FS41-F1
#
_entry.id   AF-A0A239FS41-F1
#
_cell.length_a   1.000
_cell.length_b   1.000
_cell.length_c   1.000
_cell.angle_alpha   90.00
_cell.angle_beta   90.00
_cell.angle_gamma   90.00
#
_symmetry.space_group_name_H-M   'P 1'
#
loop_
_entity.id
_entity.type
_entity.pdbx_description
1 polymer ?
#
loop_
_entity_poly.entity_id
_entity_poly.type
_entity_poly.pdbx_seq_one_letter_code
_entity_poly.pdbx_strand_id
1 'polypeptide(L)'
;MGAAFIDSTVAGARLYHREGLFERNLHIMNLIGEQEIRESFVNCSKGEARRLNLPRDLSELHWEDLDFLGWCDPGAPDRGYVVVERNGELVGVTLRLAQGTRRGFTKSTICSVCVTPHAGNGVTLFTASRVGAAGRQGNTVGTYMCADLACSLYVRGKKQTGYGMRFEETLTVEERIARATVNLEGFLDKVLEDNVGSAAL
;
A
#
# COMPACT_ATOMS: atom_id res chain seq x y z
N MET A 1 33.78 -6.35 20.04
CA MET A 1 32.35 -6.74 19.98
C MET A 1 31.54 -5.50 19.65
N GLY A 2 31.24 -5.30 18.37
CA GLY A 2 30.35 -4.23 17.90
C GLY A 2 29.62 -4.81 16.70
N ALA A 3 28.37 -5.24 16.91
CA ALA A 3 27.56 -5.83 15.87
C ALA A 3 27.14 -4.72 14.89
N ALA A 4 27.62 -4.80 13.66
CA ALA A 4 27.11 -4.01 12.55
C ALA A 4 25.67 -4.47 12.28
N PHE A 5 24.69 -3.66 12.68
CA PHE A 5 23.32 -3.76 12.16
C PHE A 5 23.35 -3.26 10.72
N ILE A 6 23.57 -4.18 9.80
CA ILE A 6 23.34 -4.00 8.38
C ILE A 6 21.82 -3.93 8.17
N ASP A 7 21.32 -2.73 7.89
CA ASP A 7 19.95 -2.46 7.46
C ASP A 7 19.72 -3.14 6.09
N SER A 8 19.08 -4.31 6.12
CA SER A 8 18.78 -5.14 4.95
C SER A 8 17.78 -4.47 3.99
N THR A 9 17.05 -3.45 4.42
CA THR A 9 16.12 -2.69 3.57
C THR A 9 16.86 -1.73 2.63
N VAL A 10 17.92 -1.08 3.12
CA VAL A 10 18.77 -0.20 2.29
C VAL A 10 19.68 -1.01 1.36
N ALA A 11 20.11 -2.19 1.78
CA ALA A 11 20.91 -3.09 0.95
C ALA A 11 20.14 -3.56 -0.30
N GLY A 12 18.84 -3.86 -0.17
CA GLY A 12 17.97 -4.17 -1.31
C GLY A 12 17.94 -3.04 -2.34
N ALA A 13 17.63 -1.80 -1.90
CA ALA A 13 17.62 -0.61 -2.75
C ALA A 13 18.96 -0.34 -3.46
N ARG A 14 20.09 -0.58 -2.78
CA ARG A 14 21.44 -0.45 -3.38
C ARG A 14 21.80 -1.57 -4.35
N LEU A 15 21.27 -2.78 -4.18
CA LEU A 15 21.48 -3.88 -5.12
C LEU A 15 20.68 -3.65 -6.42
N TYR A 16 19.52 -3.01 -6.36
CA TYR A 16 18.79 -2.53 -7.56
C TYR A 16 19.56 -1.49 -8.38
N HIS A 17 20.58 -0.84 -7.82
CA HIS A 17 21.40 0.16 -8.53
C HIS A 17 22.47 -0.48 -9.46
N ARG A 18 22.84 -1.76 -9.29
CA ARG A 18 23.91 -2.39 -10.09
C ARG A 18 23.44 -3.26 -11.26
N GLU A 19 22.17 -3.63 -11.31
CA GLU A 19 21.61 -4.50 -12.35
C GLU A 19 20.46 -3.83 -13.12
N GLY A 20 20.76 -2.77 -13.90
CA GLY A 20 20.03 -2.41 -15.13
C GLY A 20 18.49 -2.39 -15.15
N LEU A 21 17.79 -2.11 -14.04
CA LEU A 21 16.32 -2.09 -13.97
C LEU A 21 15.70 -0.68 -13.85
N PHE A 22 16.52 0.37 -13.92
CA PHE A 22 16.07 1.76 -13.74
C PHE A 22 15.13 2.26 -14.85
N GLU A 23 15.14 1.64 -16.03
CA GLU A 23 14.34 2.12 -17.19
C GLU A 23 12.86 1.72 -17.18
N ARG A 24 12.36 1.03 -16.14
CA ARG A 24 10.96 0.55 -16.09
C ARG A 24 10.10 1.00 -14.90
N ASN A 25 10.63 1.80 -13.98
CA ASN A 25 9.98 1.99 -12.66
C ASN A 25 9.62 3.45 -12.31
N LEU A 26 9.11 4.23 -13.27
CA LEU A 26 8.09 5.23 -12.90
C LEU A 26 6.74 4.54 -13.04
N HIS A 27 6.30 3.86 -11.97
CA HIS A 27 4.93 3.36 -11.83
C HIS A 27 4.02 4.56 -11.59
N ILE A 28 3.75 5.32 -12.64
CA ILE A 28 2.64 6.27 -12.66
C ILE A 28 1.42 5.48 -13.11
N MET A 29 0.32 5.58 -12.36
CA MET A 29 -0.92 4.95 -12.75
C MET A 29 -1.53 5.64 -13.97
N ASN A 30 -2.06 4.84 -14.89
CA ASN A 30 -2.89 5.38 -15.95
C ASN A 30 -4.25 5.79 -15.40
N LEU A 31 -4.93 6.69 -16.12
CA LEU A 31 -6.33 6.99 -15.88
C LEU A 31 -7.15 5.71 -16.09
N ILE A 32 -7.81 5.25 -15.04
CA ILE A 32 -8.71 4.08 -15.08
C ILE A 32 -10.13 4.47 -14.68
N GLY A 33 -11.11 3.86 -15.34
CA GLY A 33 -12.53 4.07 -15.10
C GLY A 33 -13.09 3.22 -13.96
N GLU A 34 -14.33 3.53 -13.57
CA GLU A 34 -15.02 2.80 -12.50
C GLU A 34 -15.13 1.30 -12.78
N GLN A 35 -15.39 0.92 -14.03
CA GLN A 35 -15.55 -0.47 -14.41
C GLN A 35 -14.23 -1.25 -14.21
N GLU A 36 -13.12 -0.70 -14.70
CA GLU A 36 -11.79 -1.29 -14.57
C GLU A 36 -11.40 -1.45 -13.10
N ILE A 37 -11.67 -0.44 -12.28
CA ILE A 37 -11.49 -0.50 -10.83
C ILE A 37 -12.26 -1.67 -10.23
N ARG A 38 -13.56 -1.81 -10.55
CA ARG A 38 -14.42 -2.85 -9.97
C ARG A 38 -14.03 -4.25 -10.42
N GLU A 39 -13.54 -4.40 -11.65
CA GLU A 39 -13.11 -5.68 -12.21
C GLU A 39 -11.74 -6.14 -11.68
N SER A 40 -10.92 -5.21 -11.18
CA SER A 40 -9.59 -5.51 -10.65
C SER A 40 -9.57 -6.29 -9.32
N PHE A 41 -10.67 -6.34 -8.56
CA PHE A 41 -10.64 -6.84 -7.19
C PHE A 41 -10.47 -8.36 -7.08
N VAL A 42 -9.40 -8.80 -6.42
CA VAL A 42 -9.00 -10.22 -6.35
C VAL A 42 -9.34 -10.93 -5.03
N ASN A 43 -9.51 -10.18 -3.92
CA ASN A 43 -9.67 -10.77 -2.59
C ASN A 43 -11.09 -10.60 -2.01
N CYS A 44 -12.06 -10.22 -2.84
CA CYS A 44 -13.48 -10.18 -2.47
C CYS A 44 -14.34 -10.79 -3.58
N SER A 45 -15.63 -11.00 -3.32
CA SER A 45 -16.55 -11.46 -4.35
C SER A 45 -16.82 -10.36 -5.38
N LYS A 46 -17.21 -10.76 -6.61
CA LYS A 46 -17.64 -9.82 -7.66
C LYS A 46 -18.81 -8.94 -7.21
N GLY A 47 -19.70 -9.47 -6.36
CA GLY A 47 -20.82 -8.72 -5.80
C GLY A 47 -20.39 -7.63 -4.82
N GLU A 48 -19.37 -7.90 -4.00
CA GLU A 48 -18.77 -6.90 -3.11
C GLU A 48 -18.05 -5.82 -3.92
N ALA A 49 -17.24 -6.20 -4.93
CA ALA A 49 -16.54 -5.28 -5.80
C ALA A 49 -17.48 -4.31 -6.55
N ARG A 50 -18.65 -4.81 -6.98
CA ARG A 50 -19.70 -3.99 -7.63
C ARG A 50 -20.36 -2.98 -6.71
N ARG A 51 -20.33 -3.19 -5.39
CA ARG A 51 -20.99 -2.32 -4.40
C ARG A 51 -20.03 -1.41 -3.64
N LEU A 52 -18.75 -1.41 -4.02
CA LEU A 52 -17.78 -0.50 -3.43
C LEU A 52 -18.20 0.95 -3.66
N ASN A 53 -18.15 1.75 -2.60
CA ASN A 53 -18.25 3.19 -2.74
C ASN A 53 -16.91 3.72 -3.22
N LEU A 54 -16.87 4.21 -4.45
CA LEU A 54 -15.67 4.80 -5.05
C LEU A 54 -15.39 6.19 -4.45
N PRO A 55 -14.17 6.73 -4.61
CA PRO A 55 -13.88 8.12 -4.28
C PRO A 55 -14.88 9.06 -4.95
N ARG A 56 -15.41 10.04 -4.20
CA ARG A 56 -16.41 10.99 -4.74
C ARG A 56 -15.81 11.88 -5.83
N ASP A 57 -14.51 12.08 -5.75
CA ASP A 57 -13.62 12.91 -6.54
C ASP A 57 -12.82 12.09 -7.54
N LEU A 58 -13.25 10.87 -7.90
CA LEU A 58 -12.51 9.97 -8.79
C LEU A 58 -12.13 10.64 -10.12
N SER A 59 -13.04 11.44 -10.70
CA SER A 59 -12.80 12.18 -11.96
C SER A 59 -11.84 13.36 -11.81
N GLU A 60 -11.57 13.80 -10.59
CA GLU A 60 -10.72 14.95 -10.26
C GLU A 60 -9.32 14.53 -9.78
N LEU A 61 -9.05 13.22 -9.70
CA LEU A 61 -7.75 12.72 -9.26
C LEU A 61 -6.64 13.10 -10.26
N HIS A 62 -5.52 13.57 -9.71
CA HIS A 62 -4.28 13.76 -10.46
C HIS A 62 -3.55 12.41 -10.59
N TRP A 63 -3.92 11.61 -11.59
CA TRP A 63 -3.39 10.25 -11.80
C TRP A 63 -1.87 10.20 -11.95
N GLU A 64 -1.27 11.24 -12.52
CA GLU A 64 0.18 11.44 -12.64
C GLU A 64 0.95 11.45 -11.29
N ASP A 65 0.22 11.65 -10.18
CA ASP A 65 0.76 11.66 -8.82
C ASP A 65 0.56 10.36 -8.06
N LEU A 66 -0.05 9.36 -8.68
CA LEU A 66 -0.42 8.10 -8.06
C LEU A 66 0.47 6.97 -8.57
N ASP A 67 1.02 6.20 -7.64
CA ASP A 67 1.65 4.89 -7.94
C ASP A 67 0.66 3.73 -7.72
N PHE A 68 -0.39 4.01 -6.95
CA PHE A 68 -1.56 3.18 -6.75
C PHE A 68 -2.74 4.09 -6.35
N LEU A 69 -3.96 3.63 -6.60
CA LEU A 69 -5.18 4.30 -6.13
C LEU A 69 -5.56 3.72 -4.77
N GLY A 70 -5.49 4.53 -3.73
CA GLY A 70 -5.88 4.15 -2.37
C GLY A 70 -7.03 5.01 -1.86
N TRP A 71 -8.06 4.40 -1.27
CA TRP A 71 -9.13 5.16 -0.59
C TRP A 71 -9.80 4.38 0.54
N CYS A 72 -10.35 5.11 1.51
CA CYS A 72 -11.26 4.54 2.51
C CYS A 72 -12.71 4.68 2.04
N ASP A 73 -13.54 3.69 2.32
CA ASP A 73 -14.95 3.71 1.94
C ASP A 73 -15.69 4.86 2.66
N PRO A 74 -16.29 5.83 1.94
CA PRO A 74 -17.03 6.93 2.58
C PRO A 74 -18.25 6.48 3.39
N GLY A 75 -18.83 5.32 3.07
CA GLY A 75 -19.97 4.73 3.76
C GLY A 75 -19.61 3.64 4.78
N ALA A 76 -18.36 3.19 4.81
CA ALA A 76 -17.86 2.18 5.74
C ALA A 76 -16.40 2.49 6.15
N PRO A 77 -16.16 3.41 7.10
CA PRO A 77 -14.83 3.90 7.44
C PRO A 77 -13.83 2.84 7.94
N ASP A 78 -14.30 1.63 8.26
CA ASP A 78 -13.46 0.47 8.60
C ASP A 78 -12.94 -0.27 7.36
N ARG A 79 -13.29 0.16 6.15
CA ARG A 79 -12.90 -0.45 4.88
C ARG A 79 -12.01 0.49 4.09
N GLY A 80 -10.91 -0.06 3.57
CA GLY A 80 -10.02 0.60 2.63
C GLY A 80 -9.88 -0.22 1.36
N TYR A 81 -9.36 0.39 0.32
CA TYR A 81 -9.14 -0.24 -0.96
C TYR A 81 -7.85 0.28 -1.57
N VAL A 82 -7.12 -0.62 -2.23
CA VAL A 82 -5.95 -0.29 -3.03
C VAL A 82 -6.12 -0.92 -4.40
N VAL A 83 -5.84 -0.17 -5.46
CA VAL A 83 -5.75 -0.66 -6.84
C VAL A 83 -4.38 -0.26 -7.38
N VAL A 84 -3.65 -1.22 -7.93
CA VAL A 84 -2.32 -1.01 -8.52
C VAL A 84 -2.26 -1.57 -9.93
N GLU A 85 -1.46 -0.94 -10.79
CA GLU A 85 -1.03 -1.54 -12.05
C GLU A 85 0.23 -2.38 -11.84
N ARG A 86 0.10 -3.69 -12.04
CA ARG A 86 1.17 -4.66 -11.86
C ARG A 86 1.30 -5.54 -13.09
N ASN A 87 2.49 -5.57 -13.70
CA ASN A 87 2.76 -6.35 -14.91
C ASN A 87 1.77 -6.08 -16.07
N GLY A 88 1.23 -4.86 -16.16
CA GLY A 88 0.23 -4.48 -17.16
C GLY A 88 -1.22 -4.84 -16.82
N GLU A 89 -1.49 -5.37 -15.63
CA GLU A 89 -2.83 -5.72 -15.16
C GLU A 89 -3.20 -4.94 -13.89
N LEU A 90 -4.50 -4.63 -13.74
CA LEU A 90 -5.00 -4.00 -12.52
C LEU A 90 -5.27 -5.05 -11.44
N VAL A 91 -4.72 -4.80 -10.25
CA VAL A 91 -4.95 -5.64 -9.07
C VAL A 91 -5.55 -4.78 -7.96
N GLY A 92 -6.82 -5.05 -7.64
CA GLY A 92 -7.58 -4.44 -6.57
C GLY A 92 -7.61 -5.31 -5.33
N VAL A 93 -7.34 -4.72 -4.16
CA VAL A 93 -7.38 -5.42 -2.86
C VAL A 93 -8.25 -4.64 -1.90
N THR A 94 -9.21 -5.34 -1.30
CA THR A 94 -10.00 -4.85 -0.16
C THR A 94 -9.20 -4.98 1.13
N LEU A 95 -9.24 -3.92 1.93
CA LEU A 95 -8.57 -3.78 3.21
C LEU A 95 -9.61 -3.55 4.31
N ARG A 96 -9.32 -4.00 5.51
CA ARG A 96 -10.06 -3.68 6.74
C ARG A 96 -9.15 -3.03 7.75
N LEU A 97 -9.61 -1.98 8.40
CA LEU A 97 -8.90 -1.42 9.54
C LEU A 97 -8.99 -2.42 10.69
N ALA A 98 -7.84 -2.83 11.22
CA ALA A 98 -7.81 -3.64 12.43
C ALA A 98 -8.35 -2.79 13.59
N GLN A 99 -9.47 -3.23 14.18
CA GLN A 99 -10.02 -2.56 15.35
C GLN A 99 -9.10 -2.81 16.54
N GLY A 100 -8.58 -1.74 17.14
CA GLY A 100 -7.83 -1.84 18.39
C GLY A 100 -6.55 -1.05 18.42
N THR A 101 -6.66 0.19 18.89
CA THR A 101 -5.78 0.92 19.83
C THR A 101 -5.82 2.39 19.45
N ARG A 102 -6.56 3.19 20.22
CA ARG A 102 -6.42 4.65 20.15
C ARG A 102 -4.99 4.98 20.59
N ARG A 103 -4.11 5.28 19.63
CA ARG A 103 -2.76 5.76 19.93
C ARG A 103 -2.87 7.20 20.40
N GLY A 104 -2.24 7.50 21.53
CA GLY A 104 -2.19 8.88 22.03
C GLY A 104 -1.55 9.79 20.97
N PHE A 105 -2.04 11.03 20.87
CA PHE A 105 -1.58 12.01 19.88
C PHE A 105 -0.07 12.31 19.94
N THR A 106 0.60 11.95 21.04
CA THR A 106 2.03 12.14 21.27
C THR A 106 2.92 11.04 20.66
N LYS A 107 2.35 9.91 20.21
CA LYS A 107 3.11 8.83 19.57
C LYS A 107 3.13 9.03 18.06
N SER A 108 4.31 8.92 17.46
CA SER A 108 4.45 8.81 16.01
C SER A 108 4.46 7.34 15.58
N THR A 109 3.96 7.06 14.39
CA THR A 109 4.03 5.75 13.73
C THR A 109 4.50 5.95 12.30
N ILE A 110 5.32 5.03 11.79
CA ILE A 110 5.84 5.06 10.42
C ILE A 110 4.99 4.14 9.54
N CYS A 111 4.60 4.62 8.37
CA CYS A 111 3.92 3.83 7.34
C CYS A 111 4.90 2.80 6.75
N SER A 112 4.51 1.53 6.68
CA SER A 112 5.34 0.46 6.10
C SER A 112 5.53 0.58 4.59
N VAL A 113 4.70 1.37 3.90
CA VAL A 113 4.81 1.58 2.44
C VAL A 113 5.70 2.79 2.14
N CYS A 114 5.23 4.01 2.44
CA CYS A 114 5.95 5.23 2.09
C CYS A 114 7.06 5.61 3.09
N VAL A 115 7.18 4.91 4.23
CA VAL A 115 8.14 5.19 5.31
C VAL A 115 7.99 6.62 5.87
N THR A 116 6.83 7.25 5.64
CA THR A 116 6.54 8.57 6.19
C THR A 116 6.07 8.43 7.64
N PRO A 117 6.63 9.21 8.59
CA PRO A 117 6.14 9.25 9.96
C PRO A 117 4.88 10.11 10.07
N HIS A 118 3.86 9.60 10.74
CA HIS A 118 2.65 10.36 11.10
C HIS A 118 2.49 10.42 12.61
N ALA A 119 1.97 11.54 13.10
CA ALA A 119 1.53 11.66 14.48
C ALA A 119 0.13 11.03 14.67
N GLY A 120 -0.17 10.62 15.90
CA GLY A 120 -1.50 10.17 16.29
C GLY A 120 -2.00 8.97 15.46
N ASN A 121 -3.12 9.16 14.77
CA ASN A 121 -3.82 8.14 13.97
C ASN A 121 -3.50 8.19 12.46
N GLY A 122 -2.46 8.92 12.04
CA GLY A 122 -2.15 9.03 10.61
C GLY A 122 -1.62 7.76 9.95
N VAL A 123 -1.27 6.73 10.74
CA VAL A 123 -0.98 5.36 10.27
C VAL A 123 -1.88 4.40 11.03
N THR A 124 -2.50 3.47 10.31
CA THR A 124 -3.34 2.41 10.87
C THR A 124 -2.88 1.04 10.39
N LEU A 125 -3.22 0.00 11.16
CA LEU A 125 -3.04 -1.37 10.73
C LEU A 125 -4.21 -1.74 9.83
N PHE A 126 -3.92 -2.01 8.56
CA PHE A 126 -4.87 -2.63 7.65
C PHE A 126 -4.62 -4.14 7.60
N THR A 127 -5.69 -4.91 7.41
CA THR A 127 -5.63 -6.33 7.10
C THR A 127 -6.34 -6.61 5.79
N ALA A 128 -5.81 -7.55 5.01
CA ALA A 128 -6.42 -8.07 3.80
C ALA A 128 -6.57 -9.58 3.95
N SER A 129 -7.74 -10.12 3.58
CA SER A 129 -7.87 -11.55 3.37
C SER A 129 -6.94 -11.98 2.25
N ARG A 130 -6.24 -13.11 2.44
CA ARG A 130 -5.50 -13.75 1.34
C ARG A 130 -6.46 -14.13 0.22
N VAL A 131 -5.94 -14.26 -1.00
CA VAL A 131 -6.69 -14.82 -2.13
C VAL A 131 -6.83 -16.34 -1.95
N GLY A 132 -7.81 -16.94 -2.63
CA GLY A 132 -7.90 -18.39 -2.73
C GLY A 132 -8.43 -19.09 -1.47
N ALA A 133 -7.95 -20.33 -1.26
CA ALA A 133 -8.45 -21.18 -0.19
C ALA A 133 -8.08 -20.65 1.19
N ALA A 134 -6.86 -20.10 1.32
CA ALA A 134 -6.38 -19.51 2.56
C ALA A 134 -7.30 -18.38 3.04
N GLY A 135 -7.72 -17.48 2.15
CA GLY A 135 -8.67 -16.41 2.47
C GLY A 135 -10.03 -16.91 2.93
N ARG A 136 -10.57 -17.94 2.28
CA ARG A 136 -11.84 -18.57 2.65
C ARG A 136 -11.80 -19.23 4.04
N GLN A 137 -10.62 -19.62 4.51
CA GLN A 137 -10.38 -20.13 5.86
C GLN A 137 -10.14 -19.00 6.89
N GLY A 138 -10.23 -17.73 6.48
CA GLY A 138 -10.05 -16.57 7.36
C GLY A 138 -8.61 -16.10 7.50
N ASN A 139 -7.66 -16.62 6.71
CA ASN A 139 -6.28 -16.14 6.77
C ASN A 139 -6.18 -14.72 6.21
N THR A 140 -5.57 -13.83 7.00
CA THR A 140 -5.34 -12.43 6.63
C THR A 140 -3.86 -12.08 6.76
N VAL A 141 -3.45 -11.04 6.04
CA VAL A 141 -2.13 -10.42 6.15
C VAL A 141 -2.28 -8.96 6.52
N GLY A 142 -1.44 -8.47 7.42
CA GLY A 142 -1.50 -7.12 7.96
C GLY A 142 -0.36 -6.23 7.46
N THR A 143 -0.63 -4.94 7.28
CA THR A 143 0.38 -3.92 7.00
C THR A 143 0.00 -2.59 7.64
N TYR A 144 0.99 -1.84 8.14
CA TYR A 144 0.76 -0.48 8.62
C TYR A 144 0.83 0.48 7.43
N MET A 145 -0.27 1.15 7.11
CA MET A 145 -0.33 2.13 6.01
C MET A 145 -0.88 3.46 6.48
N CYS A 146 -0.64 4.52 5.70
CA CYS A 146 -1.29 5.81 5.88
C CYS A 146 -2.80 5.60 6.01
N ALA A 147 -3.41 6.22 7.02
CA ALA A 147 -4.83 6.01 7.33
C ALA A 147 -5.78 6.49 6.21
N ASP A 148 -5.30 7.39 5.36
CA ASP A 148 -6.00 7.88 4.17
C ASP A 148 -5.55 7.21 2.87
N LEU A 149 -4.63 6.23 2.95
CA LEU A 149 -4.03 5.50 1.84
C LEU A 149 -3.36 6.39 0.77
N ALA A 150 -3.02 7.64 1.11
CA ALA A 150 -2.44 8.62 0.18
C ALA A 150 -0.91 8.54 0.07
N CYS A 151 -0.32 7.34 0.19
CA CYS A 151 1.13 7.14 0.27
C CYS A 151 1.89 7.81 -0.90
N SER A 152 1.36 7.72 -2.11
CA SER A 152 1.95 8.33 -3.32
C SER A 152 2.11 9.85 -3.22
N LEU A 153 1.18 10.53 -2.55
CA LEU A 153 1.27 11.97 -2.32
C LEU A 153 2.29 12.32 -1.23
N TYR A 154 2.43 11.47 -0.21
CA TYR A 154 3.41 11.66 0.86
C TYR A 154 4.86 11.43 0.39
N VAL A 155 5.12 10.40 -0.42
CA VAL A 155 6.46 10.18 -0.98
C VAL A 155 6.90 11.35 -1.88
N ARG A 156 5.97 11.94 -2.64
CA ARG A 156 6.22 13.12 -3.47
C ARG A 156 6.27 14.44 -2.68
N GLY A 157 5.89 14.42 -1.39
CA GLY A 157 5.76 15.63 -0.57
C GLY A 157 4.61 16.56 -0.99
N LYS A 158 3.68 16.08 -1.82
CA LYS A 158 2.46 16.79 -2.24
C LYS A 158 1.39 16.82 -1.14
N LYS A 159 1.51 15.94 -0.16
CA LYS A 159 0.71 15.95 1.08
C LYS A 159 1.63 16.00 2.31
N GLN A 160 1.23 16.77 3.31
CA GLN A 160 1.99 16.93 4.56
C GLN A 160 1.34 16.17 5.71
N THR A 161 2.15 15.64 6.61
CA THR A 161 1.65 15.09 7.88
C THR A 161 1.41 16.25 8.85
N GLY A 162 0.33 16.19 9.62
CA GLY A 162 -0.24 17.34 10.36
C GLY A 162 0.64 18.02 11.42
N TYR A 163 1.93 17.67 11.54
CA TYR A 163 2.85 18.23 12.54
C TYR A 163 4.22 18.63 11.98
N GLY A 164 4.39 18.74 10.66
CA GLY A 164 5.67 19.16 10.07
C GLY A 164 6.84 18.22 10.40
N MET A 165 6.54 16.99 10.83
CA MET A 165 7.49 15.91 11.07
C MET A 165 8.03 15.43 9.72
N ARG A 166 8.86 16.25 9.08
CA ARG A 166 9.57 15.86 7.88
C ARG A 166 10.89 15.27 8.32
N PHE A 167 10.98 13.95 8.24
CA PHE A 167 12.28 13.31 8.32
C PHE A 167 13.07 13.74 7.09
N GLU A 168 14.25 14.33 7.29
CA GLU A 168 15.15 14.62 6.18
C GLU A 168 15.76 13.32 5.69
N GLU A 169 15.21 12.83 4.60
CA GLU A 169 15.66 11.61 3.95
C GLU A 169 16.73 11.96 2.91
N THR A 170 17.81 11.18 2.86
CA THR A 170 18.87 11.37 1.87
C THR A 170 18.51 10.84 0.49
N LEU A 171 17.41 10.10 0.38
CA LEU A 171 16.91 9.53 -0.88
C LEU A 171 16.23 10.60 -1.74
N THR A 172 16.40 10.50 -3.05
CA THR A 172 15.62 11.31 -3.99
C THR A 172 14.14 10.91 -3.97
N VAL A 173 13.26 11.72 -4.57
CA VAL A 173 11.84 11.38 -4.65
C VAL A 173 11.63 10.07 -5.42
N GLU A 174 12.40 9.86 -6.48
CA GLU A 174 12.36 8.67 -7.32
C GLU A 174 12.77 7.42 -6.53
N GLU A 175 13.85 7.49 -5.74
CA GLU A 175 14.27 6.39 -4.86
C GLU A 175 13.23 6.10 -3.77
N ARG A 176 12.58 7.13 -3.24
CA ARG A 176 11.50 6.99 -2.25
C ARG A 176 10.25 6.33 -2.86
N ILE A 177 9.90 6.69 -4.10
CA ILE A 177 8.84 6.06 -4.87
C ILE A 177 9.18 4.59 -5.12
N ALA A 178 10.36 4.29 -5.65
CA ALA A 178 10.79 2.92 -5.94
C ALA A 178 10.73 2.03 -4.69
N ARG A 179 11.20 2.52 -3.53
CA ARG A 179 11.05 1.81 -2.25
C ARG A 179 9.58 1.58 -1.89
N ALA A 180 8.73 2.60 -2.01
CA ALA A 180 7.32 2.49 -1.67
C ALA A 180 6.60 1.46 -2.55
N THR A 181 6.90 1.42 -3.84
CA THR A 181 6.42 0.40 -4.77
C THR A 181 6.86 -1.00 -4.31
N VAL A 182 8.15 -1.22 -4.04
CA VAL A 182 8.66 -2.52 -3.56
C VAL A 182 7.98 -2.96 -2.26
N ASN A 183 7.76 -2.03 -1.32
CA ASN A 183 7.09 -2.32 -0.06
C ASN A 183 5.62 -2.70 -0.26
N LEU A 184 4.91 -2.02 -1.17
CA LEU A 184 3.52 -2.34 -1.50
C LEU A 184 3.42 -3.68 -2.21
N GLU A 185 4.28 -3.93 -3.21
CA GLU A 185 4.38 -5.19 -3.93
C GLU A 185 4.63 -6.37 -2.98
N GLY A 186 5.56 -6.23 -2.03
CA GLY A 186 5.82 -7.27 -1.03
C GLY A 186 4.64 -7.52 -0.07
N PHE A 187 3.74 -6.57 0.11
CA PHE A 187 2.46 -6.80 0.79
C PHE A 187 1.47 -7.54 -0.13
N LEU A 188 1.35 -7.12 -1.39
CA LEU A 188 0.47 -7.75 -2.37
C LEU A 188 0.86 -9.20 -2.64
N ASP A 189 2.15 -9.52 -2.74
CA ASP A 189 2.63 -10.90 -2.87
C ASP A 189 2.08 -11.78 -1.75
N LYS A 190 2.12 -11.33 -0.49
CA LYS A 190 1.57 -12.07 0.66
C LYS A 190 0.05 -12.22 0.62
N VAL A 191 -0.66 -11.27 0.00
CA VAL A 191 -2.12 -11.35 -0.23
C VAL A 191 -2.42 -12.38 -1.32
N LEU A 192 -1.63 -12.37 -2.39
CA LEU A 192 -1.80 -13.20 -3.58
C LEU A 192 -1.26 -14.63 -3.41
N GLU A 193 -0.38 -14.87 -2.43
CA GLU A 193 0.10 -16.19 -2.04
C GLU A 193 -1.09 -17.12 -1.69
N ASP A 194 -1.46 -17.98 -2.64
CA ASP A 194 -2.32 -19.11 -2.36
C ASP A 194 -1.44 -20.20 -1.73
N ASN A 195 -1.46 -20.29 -0.39
CA ASN A 195 -0.80 -21.39 0.31
C ASN A 195 -1.57 -22.69 0.07
N VAL A 196 -1.44 -23.24 -1.14
CA VAL A 196 -1.86 -24.60 -1.48
C VAL A 196 -0.62 -25.49 -1.32
N GLY A 197 -0.46 -26.07 -0.13
CA GLY A 197 0.44 -27.21 0.08
C GLY A 197 1.56 -27.03 1.12
N SER A 198 1.21 -26.98 2.41
CA SER A 198 2.03 -27.59 3.48
C SER A 198 1.26 -28.74 4.17
N ALA A 199 0.28 -29.29 3.47
CA ALA A 199 -0.41 -30.52 3.87
C ALA A 199 -0.33 -31.54 2.72
N ALA A 200 0.89 -31.92 2.34
CA ALA A 200 1.18 -33.17 1.64
C ALA A 200 2.70 -33.44 1.70
N LEU A 201 3.02 -34.60 2.29
CA LEU A 201 4.33 -35.25 2.49
C LEU A 201 5.07 -34.92 3.80
#